data_AF-A0A358M6H0-F1
#
_entry.id   AF-A0A358M6H0-F1
#
_cell.length_a   1.000
_cell.length_b   1.000
_cell.length_c   1.000
_cell.angle_alpha   90.00
_cell.angle_beta   90.00
_cell.angle_gamma   90.00
#
_symmetry.space_group_name_H-M   'P 1'
#
loop_
_entity.id
_entity.type
_entity.pdbx_description
1 polymer ?
#
loop_
_entity_poly.entity_id
_entity_poly.type
_entity_poly.pdbx_seq_one_letter_code
_entity_poly.pdbx_strand_id
1 'polypeptide(L)' 'NREKCVGCYTCVLSCPYGAIMPSAEGAMQKCELCLKTKEGVPQCVKHCPNGAIVYEER' A
#
# COMPACT_ATOMS: atom_id res chain seq x y z
N ASN A 1 -8.46 -4.49 7.56
CA ASN A 1 -9.12 -4.53 8.86
C ASN A 1 -8.16 -3.88 9.86
N ARG A 2 -8.29 -2.56 10.02
CA ARG A 2 -7.34 -1.74 10.80
C ARG A 2 -7.66 -1.83 12.28
N GLU A 3 -8.93 -1.99 12.60
CA GLU A 3 -9.52 -2.17 13.92
C GLU A 3 -9.05 -3.44 14.64
N LYS A 4 -8.62 -4.47 13.91
CA LYS A 4 -8.00 -5.69 14.48
C LYS A 4 -6.49 -5.59 14.68
N CYS A 5 -5.84 -4.52 14.21
CA CYS A 5 -4.40 -4.38 14.35
C CYS A 5 -4.04 -4.06 15.82
N VAL A 6 -3.18 -4.88 16.43
CA VAL A 6 -2.72 -4.70 17.82
C VAL A 6 -1.32 -4.06 17.93
N GLY A 7 -0.75 -3.61 16.80
CA GLY A 7 0.57 -2.96 16.80
C GLY A 7 1.74 -3.87 17.21
N CYS A 8 1.69 -5.17 16.91
CA CYS A 8 2.73 -6.13 17.32
C CYS A 8 4.01 -6.12 16.47
N TYR A 9 4.05 -5.36 15.37
CA TYR A 9 5.20 -5.26 14.44
C TYR A 9 5.64 -6.54 13.73
N THR A 10 5.00 -7.69 13.98
CA THR A 10 5.37 -8.95 13.33
C THR A 10 5.34 -8.85 11.80
N CYS A 11 4.31 -8.22 11.23
CA CYS A 11 4.22 -8.04 9.78
C CYS A 11 5.34 -7.17 9.21
N VAL A 12 5.83 -6.18 9.96
CA VAL A 12 6.97 -5.35 9.57
C VAL A 12 8.23 -6.20 9.50
N LEU A 13 8.49 -7.00 10.54
CA LEU A 13 9.67 -7.88 10.61
C LEU A 13 9.64 -9.01 9.58
N SER A 14 8.45 -9.54 9.27
CA SER A 14 8.29 -10.65 8.33
C SER A 14 8.34 -10.23 6.87
N CYS A 15 8.21 -8.93 6.56
CA CYS A 15 8.18 -8.47 5.17
C CYS A 15 9.62 -8.38 4.61
N PRO A 16 10.00 -9.21 3.62
CA PRO A 16 11.36 -9.20 3.08
C PRO A 16 11.70 -7.93 2.28
N TYR A 17 10.67 -7.17 1.89
CA TYR A 17 10.81 -5.95 1.09
C TYR A 17 10.78 -4.67 1.93
N GLY A 18 10.56 -4.77 3.24
CA GLY A 18 10.43 -3.58 4.10
C GLY A 18 9.24 -2.67 3.74
N ALA A 19 8.19 -3.21 3.12
CA ALA A 19 7.09 -2.44 2.55
C ALA A 19 5.94 -2.11 3.53
N ILE A 20 6.08 -2.51 4.80
CA ILE A 20 5.06 -2.32 5.85
C ILE A 20 5.63 -1.42 6.93
N MET A 21 4.86 -0.42 7.34
CA MET A 21 5.29 0.62 8.26
C MET A 21 4.15 1.03 9.20
N PRO A 22 4.44 1.55 10.40
CA PRO A 22 3.40 2.09 11.28
C PRO A 22 2.74 3.31 10.62
N SER A 23 1.43 3.48 10.85
CA SER A 23 0.70 4.68 10.49
C SER A 23 0.53 5.63 11.67
N ALA A 24 0.21 6.89 11.38
CA ALA A 24 -0.10 7.87 12.42
C ALA A 24 -1.34 7.49 13.25
N GLU A 25 -2.23 6.67 12.68
CA GLU A 25 -3.44 6.14 13.32
C GLU A 25 -3.19 4.83 14.09
N GLY A 26 -1.94 4.44 14.29
CA GLY A 26 -1.52 3.29 15.12
C GLY A 26 -1.60 1.92 14.44
N ALA A 27 -2.44 1.75 13.42
CA ALA A 27 -2.47 0.53 12.62
C ALA A 27 -1.28 0.46 11.64
N MET A 28 -0.78 -0.73 11.36
CA MET A 28 0.23 -0.91 10.31
C MET A 28 -0.37 -0.59 8.93
N GLN A 29 0.41 0.08 8.09
CA GLN A 29 0.04 0.49 6.74
C GLN A 29 1.03 -0.04 5.71
N LYS A 30 0.54 -0.19 4.48
CA LYS A 30 1.30 -0.56 3.29
C LYS A 30 0.59 -0.01 2.05
N CYS A 31 1.19 -0.16 0.88
CA CYS A 31 0.50 0.12 -0.38
C CYS A 31 -0.75 -0.78 -0.54
N GLU A 32 -1.88 -0.15 -0.86
CA GLU A 32 -3.17 -0.81 -1.09
C GLU A 32 -3.57 -0.80 -2.58
N LEU A 33 -2.60 -0.56 -3.48
CA LEU A 33 -2.81 -0.47 -4.93
C LEU A 33 -3.94 0.50 -5.33
N CYS A 34 -4.23 1.50 -4.49
CA CYS A 34 -5.32 2.44 -4.67
C CYS A 34 -6.70 1.77 -4.92
N LEU A 35 -6.94 0.56 -4.43
CA LEU A 35 -8.19 -0.20 -4.67
C LEU A 35 -9.47 0.52 -4.20
N LYS A 36 -9.35 1.54 -3.34
CA LYS A 36 -10.47 2.35 -2.85
C LYS A 36 -10.73 3.62 -3.67
N THR A 37 -9.88 3.92 -4.65
CA THR A 37 -10.09 5.07 -5.52
C THR A 37 -11.15 4.74 -6.57
N LYS A 38 -12.00 5.71 -6.93
CA LYS A 38 -13.07 5.50 -7.93
C LYS A 38 -12.54 5.28 -9.35
N GLU A 39 -11.27 5.57 -9.57
CA GLU A 39 -10.69 5.74 -10.91
C GLU A 39 -10.14 4.43 -11.49
N GLY A 40 -10.19 3.33 -10.75
CA GLY A 40 -9.78 2.00 -11.23
C GLY A 40 -8.28 1.83 -11.54
N VAL A 41 -7.49 2.89 -11.40
CA VAL A 41 -6.05 2.93 -11.70
C VAL A 41 -5.28 3.52 -10.52
N PRO A 42 -4.11 2.96 -10.14
CA PRO A 42 -3.27 3.53 -9.11
C PRO A 42 -2.81 4.96 -9.39
N GLN A 43 -2.83 5.81 -8.37
CA GLN A 43 -2.47 7.22 -8.50
C GLN A 43 -1.02 7.43 -8.93
N CYS A 44 -0.11 6.53 -8.51
CA CYS A 44 1.29 6.56 -8.94
C CYS A 44 1.46 6.23 -10.43
N VAL A 45 0.57 5.41 -11.00
CA VAL A 45 0.53 5.10 -12.44
C VAL A 45 -0.01 6.31 -13.20
N LYS A 46 -1.16 6.85 -12.76
CA LYS A 46 -1.84 7.99 -13.38
C LYS A 46 -0.96 9.25 -13.46
N HIS A 47 -0.17 9.51 -12.41
CA HIS A 47 0.65 10.72 -12.32
C HIS A 47 2.09 10.53 -12.76
N CYS A 48 2.46 9.38 -13.33
CA CYS A 48 3.82 9.17 -13.83
C CYS A 48 4.02 9.96 -15.15
N PRO A 49 4.80 11.06 -15.17
CA PRO A 49 4.93 11.91 -16.37
C PRO A 49 5.64 11.20 -17.52
N ASN A 50 6.50 10.23 -17.20
CA ASN A 50 7.31 9.49 -18.18
C ASN A 50 6.63 8.19 -18.62
N GLY A 51 5.47 7.83 -18.06
CA GLY A 51 4.80 6.55 -18.36
C GLY A 51 5.61 5.30 -17.98
N ALA A 52 6.53 5.42 -17.01
CA ALA A 52 7.43 4.33 -16.62
C ALA A 52 6.74 3.23 -15.79
N ILE A 53 5.54 3.49 -15.26
CA ILE A 53 4.78 2.56 -14.44
C ILE A 53 3.52 2.20 -15.22
N VAL A 54 3.29 0.91 -15.45
CA VAL A 54 2.13 0.38 -16.17
C VAL A 54 1.32 -0.51 -15.23
N TYR A 55 -0.01 -0.47 -15.35
CA TYR A 55 -0.93 -1.29 -14.57
C TYR A 55 -1.79 -2.11 -15.52
N GLU A 56 -1.65 -3.43 -15.47
CA GLU A 56 -2.32 -4.40 -16.33
C GLU A 56 -2.74 -5.63 -15.51
N GLU A 57 -3.77 -6.33 -15.97
CA GLU A 57 -4.13 -7.64 -15.42
C GLU A 57 -3.12 -8.69 -15.89
N ARG A 58 -2.81 -9.65 -15.00
CA ARG A 58 -1.82 -10.70 -15.25
C ARG A 58 -2.49 -12.07 -15.28
#